data_AF-A0A0E9NRZ6-F1
#
_entry.id   AF-A0A0E9NRZ6-F1
#
_cell.length_a   1.000
_cell.length_b   1.000
_cell.length_c   1.000
_cell.angle_alpha   90.00
_cell.angle_beta   90.00
_cell.angle_gamma   90.00
#
_symmetry.space_group_name_H-M   'P 1'
#
loop_
_entity.id
_entity.type
_entity.pdbx_description
1 polymer ?
#
loop_
_entity_poly.entity_id
_entity_poly.type
_entity_poly.pdbx_seq_one_letter_code
_entity_poly.pdbx_strand_id
1 'polypeptide(L)'
;MSLRLLKPRLRLPLASLLHYKTIVPITNTHTRKMSNTTSTIPAGQPADPYKSKNLDTSTSLSTKVTDLAGLLDGIKTCMLTTRRESDGFLVSRCMQLAARENDVDLVFTTNVKTGKIEEIKEEDHVNVSFVRASSGEWASVSGTASLSTDRTSVKQYYSPTLRAWLGDLGDGVHDGGPEDPRIGVIRIKTHSATYAIDRKTMVGKAVEVVKGVVGGEVAGVNALREISVEEVETIRRMGGVKA
;
A
#
# COMPACT_ATOMS: atom_id res chain seq x y z
N MET A 1 -4.20 -45.13 59.50
CA MET A 1 -3.80 -45.71 58.20
C MET A 1 -3.82 -44.62 57.13
N SER A 2 -2.67 -44.38 56.48
CA SER A 2 -2.45 -43.72 55.16
C SER A 2 -2.97 -42.30 54.91
N LEU A 3 -2.29 -41.40 54.19
CA LEU A 3 -0.89 -41.20 53.79
C LEU A 3 -0.90 -39.76 53.20
N ARG A 4 -0.19 -38.78 53.79
CA ARG A 4 -0.04 -37.45 53.16
C ARG A 4 1.16 -37.49 52.22
N LEU A 5 0.93 -37.30 50.92
CA LEU A 5 1.99 -37.14 49.92
C LEU A 5 2.78 -35.85 50.18
N LEU A 6 4.06 -35.98 50.54
CA LEU A 6 5.06 -34.91 50.47
C LEU A 6 5.59 -34.84 49.03
N LYS A 7 5.44 -33.69 48.35
CA LYS A 7 6.18 -33.39 47.11
C LYS A 7 7.56 -32.82 47.45
N PRO A 8 8.64 -33.22 46.77
CA PRO A 8 9.98 -32.68 47.02
C PRO A 8 10.12 -31.26 46.44
N ARG A 9 10.70 -30.36 47.23
CA ARG A 9 11.13 -29.02 46.80
C ARG A 9 12.46 -29.14 46.06
N LEU A 10 12.46 -28.84 44.76
CA LEU A 10 13.67 -28.65 43.97
C LEU A 10 14.25 -27.27 44.28
N ARG A 11 15.45 -27.21 44.88
CA ARG A 11 16.24 -25.97 45.02
C ARG A 11 17.12 -25.83 43.78
N LEU A 12 16.93 -24.74 43.02
CA LEU A 12 17.89 -24.29 42.00
C LEU A 12 18.83 -23.25 42.63
N PRO A 13 20.14 -23.27 42.35
CA PRO A 13 21.06 -22.28 42.87
C PRO A 13 21.01 -20.98 42.05
N LEU A 14 20.97 -19.84 42.75
CA LEU A 14 21.31 -18.53 42.23
C LEU A 14 22.84 -18.37 42.22
N ALA A 15 23.43 -18.11 41.05
CA ALA A 15 24.64 -17.31 40.80
C ALA A 15 24.97 -17.44 39.30
N SER A 16 25.52 -16.49 38.56
CA SER A 16 25.71 -15.04 38.61
C SER A 16 26.47 -14.67 37.31
N LEU A 17 26.56 -13.37 37.00
CA LEU A 17 27.46 -12.73 36.03
C LEU A 17 27.11 -12.73 34.52
N LEU A 18 26.42 -11.65 34.14
CA LEU A 18 26.89 -10.63 33.18
C LEU A 18 27.90 -11.10 32.12
N HIS A 19 27.44 -11.28 30.89
CA HIS A 19 28.24 -11.05 29.68
C HIS A 19 27.41 -10.19 28.72
N TYR A 20 27.46 -8.87 28.92
CA TYR A 20 27.04 -7.91 27.92
C TYR A 20 28.07 -7.95 26.80
N LYS A 21 27.79 -8.67 25.71
CA LYS A 21 28.64 -8.60 24.51
C LYS A 21 28.43 -7.22 23.90
N THR A 22 29.51 -6.44 23.90
CA THR A 22 29.65 -5.17 23.21
C THR A 22 29.14 -5.29 21.77
N ILE A 23 28.12 -4.50 21.42
CA ILE A 23 27.68 -4.34 20.03
C ILE A 23 28.76 -3.49 19.34
N VAL A 24 29.53 -4.12 18.45
CA VAL A 24 30.44 -3.42 17.55
C VAL A 24 29.59 -2.89 16.39
N PRO A 25 29.63 -1.59 16.04
CA PRO A 25 28.91 -1.11 14.86
C PRO A 25 29.58 -1.68 13.61
N ILE A 26 28.85 -2.52 12.87
CA ILE A 26 29.27 -2.99 11.55
C ILE A 26 29.00 -1.83 10.56
N THR A 27 29.99 -0.95 10.37
CA THR A 27 30.02 -0.09 9.18
C THR A 27 30.45 -0.94 8.00
N ASN A 28 29.51 -1.70 7.42
CA ASN A 28 29.72 -2.32 6.12
C ASN A 28 29.53 -1.26 5.03
N THR A 29 30.59 -0.52 4.73
CA THR A 29 30.68 0.23 3.47
C THR A 29 30.95 -0.78 2.35
N HIS A 30 29.93 -1.55 1.98
CA HIS A 30 30.01 -2.43 0.83
C HIS A 30 29.95 -1.55 -0.43
N THR A 31 31.10 -1.15 -0.95
CA THR A 31 31.21 -0.63 -2.31
C THR A 31 30.78 -1.76 -3.24
N ARG A 32 29.51 -1.73 -3.66
CA ARG A 32 28.97 -2.60 -4.69
C ARG A 32 29.71 -2.29 -5.99
N LYS A 33 30.74 -3.06 -6.32
CA LYS A 33 31.25 -3.12 -7.70
C LYS A 33 30.10 -3.60 -8.58
N MET A 34 29.44 -2.68 -9.27
CA MET A 34 28.49 -3.03 -10.32
C MET A 34 29.30 -3.58 -11.49
N SER A 35 29.35 -4.91 -11.61
CA SER A 35 29.71 -5.57 -12.86
C SER A 35 28.59 -5.27 -13.87
N ASN A 36 28.79 -4.28 -14.72
CA ASN A 36 27.92 -3.98 -15.86
C ASN A 36 28.07 -5.11 -16.89
N THR A 37 27.34 -6.21 -16.68
CA THR A 37 27.12 -7.20 -17.74
C THR A 37 25.94 -6.71 -18.56
N THR A 38 26.19 -5.79 -19.49
CA THR A 38 25.17 -5.34 -20.43
C THR A 38 24.86 -6.51 -21.38
N SER A 39 23.86 -7.32 -21.04
CA SER A 39 23.22 -8.18 -22.04
C SER A 39 22.60 -7.25 -23.07
N THR A 40 23.24 -7.10 -24.22
CA THR A 40 22.76 -6.25 -25.31
C THR A 40 21.52 -6.91 -25.93
N ILE A 41 20.37 -6.29 -25.71
CA ILE A 41 19.10 -6.69 -26.34
C ILE A 41 19.24 -6.52 -27.85
N PRO A 42 18.80 -7.49 -28.69
CA PRO A 42 18.88 -7.38 -30.13
C PRO A 42 18.23 -6.08 -30.65
N ALA A 43 18.86 -5.45 -31.63
CA ALA A 43 18.36 -4.23 -32.24
C ALA A 43 16.91 -4.41 -32.73
N GLY A 44 16.03 -3.47 -32.37
CA GLY A 44 14.61 -3.48 -32.74
C GLY A 44 13.69 -4.26 -31.79
N GLN A 45 14.23 -4.92 -30.75
CA GLN A 45 13.39 -5.52 -29.71
C GLN A 45 13.21 -4.58 -28.51
N PRO A 46 12.02 -4.55 -27.89
CA PRO A 46 11.78 -3.76 -26.71
C PRO A 46 12.56 -4.29 -25.51
N ALA A 47 13.05 -3.39 -24.66
CA ALA A 47 13.74 -3.77 -23.43
C ALA A 47 12.80 -4.43 -22.40
N ASP A 48 11.53 -4.04 -22.42
CA ASP A 48 10.45 -4.66 -21.66
C ASP A 48 9.34 -5.10 -22.63
N PRO A 49 9.43 -6.33 -23.17
CA PRO A 49 8.44 -6.82 -24.12
C PRO A 49 7.03 -6.90 -23.51
N TYR A 50 6.91 -7.17 -22.20
CA TYR A 50 5.62 -7.26 -21.52
C TYR A 50 4.93 -5.90 -21.49
N LYS A 51 5.63 -4.84 -21.06
CA LYS A 51 5.11 -3.47 -21.07
C LYS A 51 4.78 -3.06 -22.50
N SER A 52 5.67 -3.27 -23.47
CA SER A 52 5.39 -2.92 -24.86
C SER A 52 4.14 -3.60 -25.43
N LYS A 53 3.83 -4.84 -25.03
CA LYS A 53 2.65 -5.58 -25.46
C LYS A 53 1.35 -5.12 -24.80
N ASN A 54 1.40 -4.75 -23.52
CA ASN A 54 0.21 -4.51 -22.69
C ASN A 54 -0.08 -3.02 -22.44
N LEU A 55 0.91 -2.14 -22.63
CA LEU A 55 0.77 -0.70 -22.44
C LEU A 55 -0.29 -0.13 -23.38
N ASP A 56 -1.26 0.55 -22.80
CA ASP A 56 -2.38 1.19 -23.49
C ASP A 56 -2.20 2.71 -23.48
N THR A 57 -1.71 3.24 -24.59
CA THR A 57 -1.50 4.68 -24.79
C THR A 57 -2.64 5.36 -25.55
N SER A 58 -3.60 4.60 -26.07
CA SER A 58 -4.71 5.11 -26.89
C SER A 58 -5.92 5.57 -26.06
N THR A 59 -6.02 5.12 -24.81
CA THR A 59 -7.16 5.44 -23.95
C THR A 59 -7.15 6.90 -23.50
N SER A 60 -8.31 7.55 -23.57
CA SER A 60 -8.49 8.94 -23.14
C SER A 60 -8.27 9.12 -21.63
N LEU A 61 -7.88 10.33 -21.21
CA LEU A 61 -7.67 10.64 -19.79
C LEU A 61 -8.93 10.38 -18.94
N SER A 62 -10.11 10.77 -19.43
CA SER A 62 -11.38 10.54 -18.71
C SER A 62 -11.58 9.05 -18.43
N THR A 63 -11.48 8.21 -19.47
CA THR A 63 -11.58 6.75 -19.33
C THR A 63 -10.50 6.18 -18.41
N LYS A 64 -9.26 6.67 -18.50
CA LYS A 64 -8.18 6.22 -17.60
C LYS A 64 -8.56 6.43 -16.13
N VAL A 65 -9.15 7.57 -15.81
CA VAL A 65 -9.53 7.94 -14.43
C VAL A 65 -10.75 7.17 -13.98
N THR A 66 -11.78 7.05 -14.81
CA THR A 66 -12.98 6.26 -14.51
C THR A 66 -12.66 4.79 -14.24
N ASP A 67 -11.75 4.21 -15.03
CA ASP A 67 -11.36 2.80 -14.85
C ASP A 67 -10.50 2.60 -13.60
N LEU A 68 -9.57 3.53 -13.32
CA LEU A 68 -8.82 3.52 -12.06
C LEU A 68 -9.78 3.64 -10.87
N ALA A 69 -10.68 4.62 -10.91
CA ALA A 69 -11.71 4.85 -9.91
C ALA A 69 -12.52 3.59 -9.60
N GLY A 70 -13.05 2.92 -10.63
CA GLY A 70 -13.80 1.68 -10.48
C GLY A 70 -12.95 0.53 -9.92
N LEU A 71 -11.68 0.44 -10.32
CA LEU A 71 -10.74 -0.54 -9.78
C LEU A 71 -10.50 -0.32 -8.27
N LEU A 72 -10.22 0.91 -7.86
CA LEU A 72 -9.97 1.27 -6.46
C LEU A 72 -11.21 1.00 -5.59
N ASP A 73 -12.40 1.42 -6.03
CA ASP A 73 -13.64 1.21 -5.29
C ASP A 73 -14.00 -0.28 -5.16
N GLY A 74 -13.67 -1.06 -6.18
CA GLY A 74 -13.84 -2.50 -6.15
C GLY A 74 -12.82 -3.24 -5.27
N ILE A 75 -11.70 -2.61 -4.90
CA ILE A 75 -10.66 -3.16 -4.02
C ILE A 75 -10.63 -2.32 -2.73
N LYS A 76 -11.57 -2.60 -1.82
CA LYS A 76 -11.76 -1.80 -0.60
C LYS A 76 -10.56 -1.80 0.36
N THR A 77 -9.78 -2.88 0.38
CA THR A 77 -8.59 -3.03 1.23
C THR A 77 -7.34 -2.93 0.38
N CYS A 78 -6.44 -2.04 0.75
CA CYS A 78 -5.19 -1.76 0.05
C CYS A 78 -4.01 -1.76 1.03
N MET A 79 -2.79 -1.68 0.49
CA MET A 79 -1.57 -1.58 1.30
C MET A 79 -1.01 -0.17 1.20
N LEU A 80 -1.01 0.56 2.32
CA LEU A 80 -0.29 1.84 2.44
C LEU A 80 1.16 1.54 2.82
N THR A 81 2.09 2.05 2.02
CA THR A 81 3.53 1.95 2.23
C THR A 81 4.09 3.32 2.56
N THR A 82 4.75 3.40 3.71
CA THR A 82 5.48 4.56 4.21
C THR A 82 6.96 4.22 4.33
N ARG A 83 7.80 5.23 4.50
CA ARG A 83 9.23 5.06 4.78
C ARG A 83 9.52 5.50 6.21
N ARG A 84 10.14 4.64 6.99
CA ARG A 84 10.56 4.96 8.35
C ARG A 84 11.92 5.66 8.30
N GLU A 85 12.01 6.90 8.78
CA GLU A 85 13.24 7.69 8.65
C GLU A 85 14.41 7.08 9.42
N SER A 86 14.16 6.56 10.62
CA SER A 86 15.20 6.03 11.53
C SER A 86 16.13 4.96 10.93
N ASP A 87 15.64 4.12 10.01
CA ASP A 87 16.46 3.09 9.33
C ASP A 87 16.25 3.04 7.81
N GLY A 88 15.42 3.91 7.26
CA GLY A 88 15.12 4.01 5.84
C GLY A 88 14.27 2.86 5.28
N PHE A 89 13.77 1.94 6.12
CA PHE A 89 12.97 0.80 5.65
C PHE A 89 11.55 1.21 5.26
N LEU A 90 11.05 0.55 4.22
CA LEU A 90 9.65 0.66 3.80
C LEU A 90 8.79 -0.26 4.63
N VAL A 91 7.63 0.23 5.07
CA VAL A 91 6.68 -0.55 5.85
C VAL A 91 5.30 -0.44 5.23
N SER A 92 4.77 -1.58 4.80
CA SER A 92 3.43 -1.67 4.23
C SER A 92 2.44 -2.24 5.24
N ARG A 93 1.20 -1.77 5.18
CA ARG A 93 0.12 -2.22 6.07
C ARG A 93 -1.25 -2.07 5.41
N CYS A 94 -2.16 -2.97 5.76
CA CYS A 94 -3.53 -2.91 5.28
C CYS A 94 -4.21 -1.61 5.74
N MET A 95 -4.87 -0.94 4.81
CA MET A 95 -5.75 0.20 5.03
C MET A 95 -7.05 -0.04 4.27
N GLN A 96 -8.15 0.54 4.75
CA GLN A 96 -9.42 0.53 4.04
C GLN A 96 -9.69 1.91 3.46
N LEU A 97 -9.88 1.99 2.14
CA LEU A 97 -10.19 3.24 1.46
C LEU A 97 -11.55 3.75 1.95
N ALA A 98 -11.58 4.95 2.54
CA ALA A 98 -12.80 5.56 3.07
C ALA A 98 -13.54 6.32 1.97
N ALA A 99 -12.79 7.04 1.13
CA ALA A 99 -13.33 7.79 0.01
C ALA A 99 -12.23 8.16 -0.99
N ARG A 100 -12.64 8.75 -2.11
CA ARG A 100 -11.78 9.44 -3.06
C ARG A 100 -12.23 10.89 -3.21
N GLU A 101 -11.29 11.79 -3.43
CA GLU A 101 -11.53 13.20 -3.76
C GLU A 101 -11.01 13.48 -5.17
N ASN A 102 -11.76 14.26 -5.96
CA ASN A 102 -11.42 14.59 -7.35
C ASN A 102 -11.09 13.34 -8.21
N ASP A 103 -11.72 12.22 -7.91
CA ASP A 103 -11.50 10.87 -8.46
C ASP A 103 -10.13 10.20 -8.21
N VAL A 104 -9.09 10.95 -7.81
CA VAL A 104 -7.72 10.44 -7.72
C VAL A 104 -7.06 10.54 -6.36
N ASP A 105 -7.42 11.52 -5.54
CA ASP A 105 -6.84 11.68 -4.20
C ASP A 105 -7.54 10.70 -3.24
N LEU A 106 -6.77 10.03 -2.38
CA LEU A 106 -7.27 8.92 -1.56
C LEU A 106 -7.45 9.35 -0.11
N VAL A 107 -8.55 8.91 0.51
CA VAL A 107 -8.89 9.29 1.89
C VAL A 107 -9.02 8.05 2.75
N PHE A 108 -8.38 8.08 3.92
CA PHE A 108 -8.43 7.02 4.92
C PHE A 108 -8.78 7.59 6.29
N THR A 109 -9.57 6.85 7.06
CA THR A 109 -9.71 7.10 8.49
C THR A 109 -8.68 6.27 9.26
N THR A 110 -8.18 6.80 10.38
CA THR A 110 -7.13 6.13 11.17
C THR A 110 -7.22 6.49 12.64
N ASN A 111 -6.63 5.64 13.48
CA ASN A 111 -6.22 6.04 14.81
C ASN A 111 -4.92 6.86 14.73
N VAL A 112 -4.91 8.07 15.29
CA VAL A 112 -3.75 8.98 15.29
C VAL A 112 -2.61 8.53 16.20
N LYS A 113 -2.85 7.54 17.06
CA LYS A 113 -1.86 6.94 17.97
C LYS A 113 -1.26 5.67 17.36
N THR A 114 -0.76 5.74 16.13
CA THR A 114 -0.16 4.59 15.46
C THR A 114 1.11 4.98 14.71
N GLY A 115 2.13 4.12 14.71
CA GLY A 115 3.48 4.41 14.17
C GLY A 115 3.56 4.98 12.75
N LYS A 116 2.54 4.72 11.93
CA LYS A 116 2.44 5.27 10.56
C LYS A 116 2.33 6.80 10.54
N ILE A 117 1.80 7.38 11.62
CA ILE A 117 1.59 8.81 11.73
C ILE A 117 2.90 9.53 11.95
N GLU A 118 3.78 8.97 12.78
CA GLU A 118 5.14 9.46 12.96
C GLU A 118 5.92 9.33 11.64
N GLU A 119 5.85 8.17 10.98
CA GLU A 119 6.50 7.95 9.68
C GLU A 119 6.05 8.97 8.62
N ILE A 120 4.74 9.25 8.51
CA ILE A 120 4.19 10.24 7.55
C ILE A 120 4.64 11.68 7.87
N LYS A 121 4.84 12.01 9.15
CA LYS A 121 5.29 13.35 9.56
C LYS A 121 6.77 13.58 9.24
N GLU A 122 7.56 12.52 9.29
CA GLU A 122 8.99 12.51 8.96
C GLU A 122 9.21 12.51 7.45
N GLU A 123 8.49 11.64 6.72
CA GLU A 123 8.55 11.48 5.27
C GLU A 123 7.14 11.25 4.71
N ASP A 124 6.63 12.24 3.97
CA ASP A 124 5.25 12.22 3.48
C ASP A 124 5.10 11.47 2.16
N HIS A 125 6.18 11.12 1.46
CA HIS A 125 6.11 10.32 0.24
C HIS A 125 5.66 8.89 0.55
N VAL A 126 4.54 8.51 -0.04
CA VAL A 126 3.92 7.20 0.16
C VAL A 126 3.51 6.54 -1.14
N ASN A 127 3.26 5.24 -1.06
CA ASN A 127 2.58 4.50 -2.10
C ASN A 127 1.37 3.76 -1.53
N VAL A 128 0.27 3.74 -2.27
CA VAL A 128 -0.90 2.92 -1.98
C VAL A 128 -1.06 1.89 -3.09
N SER A 129 -0.99 0.61 -2.74
CA SER A 129 -1.12 -0.50 -3.69
C SER A 129 -2.38 -1.31 -3.48
N PHE A 130 -2.99 -1.72 -4.60
CA PHE A 130 -4.24 -2.45 -4.67
C PHE A 130 -4.02 -3.70 -5.53
N VAL A 131 -4.59 -4.83 -5.11
CA VAL A 131 -4.55 -6.08 -5.88
C VAL A 131 -5.89 -6.79 -5.76
N ARG A 132 -6.50 -7.13 -6.90
CA ARG A 132 -7.64 -8.06 -6.96
C ARG A 132 -7.12 -9.43 -7.36
N ALA A 133 -6.88 -10.30 -6.39
CA ALA A 133 -6.30 -11.62 -6.63
C ALA A 133 -7.14 -12.50 -7.59
N SER A 134 -8.47 -12.33 -7.63
CA SER A 134 -9.36 -13.14 -8.45
C SER A 134 -9.24 -12.87 -9.95
N SER A 135 -8.89 -11.64 -10.33
CA SER A 135 -8.74 -11.20 -11.72
C SER A 135 -7.26 -11.01 -12.07
N GLY A 136 -6.43 -10.59 -11.11
CA GLY A 136 -5.05 -10.17 -11.36
C GLY A 136 -4.93 -8.69 -11.72
N GLU A 137 -6.01 -7.92 -11.54
CA GLU A 137 -5.97 -6.46 -11.64
C GLU A 137 -5.22 -5.87 -10.45
N TRP A 138 -4.53 -4.76 -10.68
CA TRP A 138 -3.77 -4.07 -9.63
C TRP A 138 -3.59 -2.60 -9.95
N ALA A 139 -3.32 -1.81 -8.90
CA ALA A 139 -2.94 -0.42 -9.02
C ALA A 139 -1.82 -0.08 -8.03
N SER A 140 -0.96 0.84 -8.43
CA SER A 140 0.07 1.48 -7.61
C SER A 140 -0.11 2.99 -7.74
N VAL A 141 -0.47 3.64 -6.64
CA VAL A 141 -0.71 5.08 -6.57
C VAL A 141 0.40 5.71 -5.73
N SER A 142 1.21 6.55 -6.34
CA SER A 142 2.27 7.30 -5.65
C SER A 142 1.77 8.70 -5.31
N GLY A 143 2.06 9.17 -4.11
CA GLY A 143 1.54 10.46 -3.62
C GLY A 143 2.25 10.95 -2.37
N THR A 144 1.77 12.06 -1.83
CA THR A 144 2.17 12.58 -0.52
C THR A 144 1.02 12.48 0.49
N ALA A 145 1.32 12.06 1.70
CA ALA A 145 0.35 11.86 2.77
C ALA A 145 0.28 13.08 3.70
N SER A 146 -0.92 13.44 4.13
CA SER A 146 -1.13 14.44 5.19
C SER A 146 -2.14 13.92 6.21
N LEU A 147 -2.00 14.36 7.46
CA LEU A 147 -2.94 14.04 8.55
C LEU A 147 -3.78 15.27 8.89
N SER A 148 -5.09 15.08 8.95
CA SER A 148 -6.02 16.04 9.54
C SER A 148 -6.72 15.44 10.75
N THR A 149 -6.75 16.20 11.84
CA THR A 149 -7.57 15.93 13.03
C THR A 149 -8.70 16.94 13.19
N ASP A 150 -9.00 17.72 12.15
CA ASP A 150 -10.16 18.59 12.15
C ASP A 150 -11.45 17.76 12.25
N ARG A 151 -12.37 18.18 13.13
CA ARG A 151 -13.60 17.43 13.40
C ARG A 151 -14.59 17.48 12.24
N THR A 152 -14.59 18.56 11.45
CA THR A 152 -15.43 18.63 10.24
C THR A 152 -14.97 17.59 9.23
N SER A 153 -13.67 17.51 8.98
CA SER A 153 -13.06 16.49 8.12
C SER A 153 -13.31 15.06 8.63
N VAL A 154 -13.15 14.81 9.93
CA VAL A 154 -13.43 13.47 10.48
C VAL A 154 -14.89 13.08 10.30
N LYS A 155 -15.83 13.98 10.61
CA LYS A 155 -17.28 13.73 10.45
C LYS A 155 -17.66 13.41 9.01
N GLN A 156 -17.03 14.08 8.04
CA GLN A 156 -17.27 13.86 6.61
C GLN A 156 -16.96 12.41 6.18
N TYR A 157 -15.89 11.82 6.74
CA TYR A 157 -15.40 10.49 6.34
C TYR A 157 -15.64 9.40 7.39
N TYR A 158 -16.36 9.72 8.46
CA TYR A 158 -16.63 8.81 9.55
C TYR A 158 -17.59 7.69 9.12
N SER A 159 -17.31 6.47 9.58
CA SER A 159 -18.21 5.33 9.47
C SER A 159 -18.47 4.75 10.86
N PRO A 160 -19.71 4.38 11.22
CA PRO A 160 -20.01 3.71 12.48
C PRO A 160 -19.20 2.43 12.73
N THR A 161 -18.70 1.79 11.66
CA THR A 161 -17.84 0.61 11.73
C THR A 161 -16.50 0.88 12.43
N LEU A 162 -16.05 2.14 12.52
CA LEU A 162 -14.80 2.53 13.21
C LEU A 162 -14.81 2.16 14.70
N ARG A 163 -16.00 2.16 15.32
CA ARG A 163 -16.17 1.74 16.73
C ARG A 163 -15.66 0.32 16.98
N ALA A 164 -15.82 -0.59 16.01
CA ALA A 164 -15.35 -1.97 16.15
C ALA A 164 -13.82 -2.08 16.24
N TRP A 165 -13.08 -1.09 15.72
CA TRP A 165 -11.62 -1.09 15.68
C TRP A 165 -10.99 -0.24 16.79
N LEU A 166 -11.69 0.79 17.26
CA LEU A 166 -11.19 1.71 18.30
C LEU A 166 -11.62 1.29 19.71
N GLY A 167 -12.77 0.61 19.81
CA GLY A 167 -13.41 0.26 21.07
C GLY A 167 -13.86 1.49 21.87
N ASP A 168 -14.64 1.22 22.92
CA ASP A 168 -14.99 2.20 23.94
C ASP A 168 -14.10 1.97 25.17
N LEU A 169 -13.42 3.01 25.64
CA LEU A 169 -12.58 2.96 26.84
C LEU A 169 -13.38 3.17 28.14
N GLY A 170 -14.65 3.54 28.06
CA GLY A 170 -15.53 3.77 29.21
C GLY A 170 -15.28 5.07 29.97
N ASP A 171 -14.50 5.98 29.39
CA ASP A 171 -14.13 7.28 30.00
C ASP A 171 -15.02 8.45 29.55
N GLY A 172 -16.04 8.17 28.72
CA GLY A 172 -16.98 9.16 28.20
C GLY A 172 -16.42 10.05 27.07
N VAL A 173 -15.19 9.82 26.62
CA VAL A 173 -14.51 10.61 25.56
C VAL A 173 -14.05 9.72 24.41
N HIS A 174 -13.53 8.54 24.71
CA HIS A 174 -12.93 7.62 23.76
C HIS A 174 -13.86 6.44 23.45
N ASP A 175 -14.99 6.73 22.81
CA ASP A 175 -16.07 5.77 22.51
C ASP A 175 -16.06 5.24 21.06
N GLY A 176 -15.07 5.66 20.26
CA GLY A 176 -14.97 5.37 18.83
C GLY A 176 -16.00 6.10 17.97
N GLY A 177 -16.77 7.03 18.56
CA GLY A 177 -17.70 7.92 17.87
C GLY A 177 -17.03 9.00 17.03
N PRO A 178 -17.81 9.80 16.28
CA PRO A 178 -17.26 10.83 15.39
C PRO A 178 -16.51 11.97 16.12
N GLU A 179 -16.76 12.14 17.43
CA GLU A 179 -16.04 13.11 18.26
C GLU A 179 -14.78 12.52 18.92
N ASP A 180 -14.54 11.21 18.79
CA ASP A 180 -13.41 10.56 19.44
C ASP A 180 -12.09 11.19 18.94
N PRO A 181 -11.27 11.77 19.85
CA PRO A 181 -10.06 12.49 19.48
C PRO A 181 -8.96 11.56 18.94
N ARG A 182 -9.11 10.25 19.07
CA ARG A 182 -8.20 9.25 18.45
C ARG A 182 -8.39 9.16 16.95
N ILE A 183 -9.52 9.59 16.41
CA ILE A 183 -9.81 9.49 14.98
C ILE A 183 -9.17 10.66 14.23
N GLY A 184 -8.44 10.34 13.15
CA GLY A 184 -7.95 11.30 12.18
C GLY A 184 -8.23 10.83 10.75
N VAL A 185 -7.98 11.73 9.80
CA VAL A 185 -8.08 11.47 8.36
C VAL A 185 -6.69 11.60 7.74
N ILE A 186 -6.23 10.53 7.09
CA ILE A 186 -5.06 10.58 6.20
C ILE A 186 -5.57 10.89 4.80
N ARG A 187 -4.99 11.91 4.16
CA ARG A 187 -5.21 12.22 2.74
C ARG A 187 -3.95 11.94 1.95
N ILE A 188 -4.09 11.21 0.87
CA ILE A 188 -3.04 11.00 -0.11
C ILE A 188 -3.32 11.93 -1.28
N LYS A 189 -2.49 12.95 -1.44
CA LYS A 189 -2.44 13.75 -2.65
C LYS A 189 -1.72 12.93 -3.70
N THR A 190 -2.46 12.41 -4.67
CA THR A 190 -1.90 11.57 -5.72
C THR A 190 -0.99 12.40 -6.62
N HIS A 191 0.16 11.82 -6.98
CA HIS A 191 1.10 12.34 -7.96
C HIS A 191 1.08 11.53 -9.25
N SER A 192 1.01 10.20 -9.16
CA SER A 192 0.91 9.36 -10.35
C SER A 192 0.24 8.04 -10.01
N ALA A 193 -0.26 7.36 -11.04
CA ALA A 193 -0.79 6.02 -10.90
C ALA A 193 -0.34 5.13 -12.05
N THR A 194 0.01 3.89 -11.75
CA THR A 194 0.15 2.82 -12.72
C THR A 194 -0.81 1.72 -12.33
N TYR A 195 -1.60 1.23 -13.27
CA TYR A 195 -2.59 0.19 -12.98
C TYR A 195 -2.81 -0.71 -14.18
N ALA A 196 -3.27 -1.93 -13.90
CA ALA A 196 -3.62 -2.91 -14.91
C ALA A 196 -5.06 -3.39 -14.69
N ILE A 197 -5.89 -3.25 -15.73
CA ILE A 197 -7.25 -3.80 -15.76
C ILE A 197 -7.34 -4.98 -16.71
N ASP A 198 -8.23 -5.91 -16.41
CA ASP A 198 -8.38 -7.13 -17.18
C ASP A 198 -9.03 -6.88 -18.54
N ARG A 199 -8.43 -7.46 -19.58
CA ARG A 199 -9.01 -7.49 -20.94
C ARG A 199 -9.57 -8.85 -21.33
N LYS A 200 -9.23 -9.89 -20.57
CA LYS A 200 -9.58 -11.28 -20.86
C LYS A 200 -10.09 -11.96 -19.60
N THR A 201 -10.97 -12.94 -19.78
CA THR A 201 -11.34 -13.88 -18.71
C THR A 201 -10.12 -14.69 -18.27
N MET A 202 -10.19 -15.34 -17.10
CA MET A 202 -9.12 -16.20 -16.59
C MET A 202 -8.72 -17.32 -17.56
N VAL A 203 -9.70 -17.90 -18.26
CA VAL A 203 -9.45 -18.89 -19.32
C VAL A 203 -8.71 -18.25 -20.49
N GLY A 204 -9.14 -17.05 -20.93
CA GLY A 204 -8.47 -16.31 -21.99
C GLY A 204 -7.01 -15.97 -21.66
N LYS A 205 -6.71 -15.67 -20.39
CA LYS A 205 -5.33 -15.44 -19.92
C LYS A 205 -4.49 -16.71 -19.95
N ALA A 206 -5.03 -17.83 -19.48
CA ALA A 206 -4.34 -19.12 -19.51
C ALA A 206 -3.95 -19.51 -20.95
N VAL A 207 -4.83 -19.26 -21.92
CA VAL A 207 -4.54 -19.48 -23.35
C VAL A 207 -3.36 -18.62 -23.83
N GLU A 208 -3.30 -17.34 -23.46
CA GLU A 208 -2.18 -16.47 -23.83
C GLU A 208 -0.85 -16.93 -23.20
N VAL A 209 -0.89 -17.41 -21.96
CA VAL A 209 0.30 -17.98 -21.30
C VAL A 209 0.79 -19.21 -22.06
N VAL A 210 -0.11 -20.14 -22.43
CA VAL A 210 0.28 -21.33 -23.20
C VAL A 210 0.87 -20.94 -24.56
N LYS A 211 0.25 -19.99 -25.27
CA LYS A 211 0.82 -19.46 -26.53
C LYS A 211 2.22 -18.88 -26.32
N GLY A 212 2.45 -18.15 -25.24
CA GLY A 212 3.77 -17.60 -24.94
C GLY A 212 4.82 -18.64 -24.58
N VAL A 213 4.45 -19.66 -23.81
CA VAL A 213 5.36 -20.77 -23.46
C VAL A 213 5.73 -21.61 -24.68
N VAL A 214 4.76 -21.89 -25.55
CA VAL A 214 4.97 -22.76 -26.73
C VAL A 214 5.57 -21.99 -27.91
N GLY A 215 5.09 -20.78 -28.17
CA GLY A 215 5.41 -19.99 -29.36
C GLY A 215 6.34 -18.80 -29.13
N GLY A 216 6.70 -18.49 -27.87
CA GLY A 216 7.55 -17.34 -27.54
C GLY A 216 6.84 -15.97 -27.67
N GLU A 217 5.52 -15.96 -27.91
CA GLU A 217 4.75 -14.72 -27.97
C GLU A 217 4.58 -14.08 -26.58
N VAL A 218 4.68 -12.75 -26.53
CA VAL A 218 4.40 -12.03 -25.29
C VAL A 218 2.90 -12.04 -25.02
N ALA A 219 2.52 -12.53 -23.83
CA ALA A 219 1.12 -12.61 -23.43
C ALA A 219 0.49 -11.21 -23.30
N GLY A 220 -0.61 -10.98 -24.04
CA GLY A 220 -1.44 -9.80 -23.94
C GLY A 220 -2.63 -10.06 -23.01
N VAL A 221 -2.47 -9.80 -21.72
CA VAL A 221 -3.41 -10.25 -20.68
C VAL A 221 -4.19 -9.11 -20.02
N ASN A 222 -3.73 -7.87 -20.12
CA ASN A 222 -4.35 -6.71 -19.49
C ASN A 222 -4.20 -5.44 -20.34
N ALA A 223 -4.84 -4.36 -19.87
CA ALA A 223 -4.52 -2.99 -20.26
C ALA A 223 -3.65 -2.39 -19.16
N LEU A 224 -2.35 -2.26 -19.40
CA LEU A 224 -1.45 -1.53 -18.51
C LEU A 224 -1.54 -0.05 -18.83
N ARG A 225 -1.88 0.77 -17.86
CA ARG A 225 -2.08 2.21 -18.03
C ARG A 225 -1.32 3.00 -16.99
N GLU A 226 -0.95 4.20 -17.40
CA GLU A 226 -0.23 5.17 -16.58
C GLU A 226 -0.99 6.49 -16.61
N ILE A 227 -1.11 7.10 -15.43
CA ILE A 227 -1.57 8.48 -15.23
C ILE A 227 -0.36 9.27 -14.71
N SER A 228 0.12 10.21 -15.53
CA SER A 228 1.29 11.04 -15.22
C SER A 228 0.97 12.13 -14.19
N VAL A 229 2.01 12.81 -13.70
CA VAL A 229 1.86 13.96 -12.79
C VAL A 229 1.05 15.07 -13.43
N GLU A 230 1.29 15.36 -14.71
CA GLU A 230 0.60 16.39 -15.46
C GLU A 230 -0.88 16.03 -15.68
N GLU A 231 -1.17 14.76 -15.93
CA GLU A 231 -2.54 14.24 -16.03
C GLU A 231 -3.26 14.37 -14.67
N VAL A 232 -2.63 14.01 -13.55
CA VAL A 232 -3.19 14.18 -12.20
C VAL A 232 -3.49 15.63 -11.87
N GLU A 233 -2.56 16.56 -12.13
CA GLU A 233 -2.81 17.98 -11.90
C GLU A 233 -3.93 18.52 -12.80
N THR A 234 -4.07 18.00 -14.02
CA THR A 234 -5.18 18.34 -14.91
C THR A 234 -6.53 17.90 -14.33
N ILE A 235 -6.62 16.67 -13.85
CA ILE A 235 -7.82 16.13 -13.19
C ILE A 235 -8.19 16.97 -11.97
N ARG A 236 -7.21 17.32 -11.14
CA ARG A 236 -7.43 18.13 -9.93
C ARG A 236 -7.95 19.53 -10.28
N ARG A 237 -7.42 20.18 -11.33
CA ARG A 237 -7.95 21.47 -11.82
C ARG A 237 -9.39 21.38 -12.32
N MET A 238 -9.80 20.21 -12.83
CA MET A 238 -11.17 19.97 -13.29
C MET A 238 -12.14 19.62 -12.15
N GLY A 239 -11.64 19.32 -10.94
CA GLY A 239 -12.43 18.85 -9.81
C GLY A 239 -12.85 17.38 -9.93
N GLY A 240 -12.11 16.58 -10.72
CA GLY A 240 -12.50 15.24 -11.16
C GLY A 240 -12.87 15.20 -12.64
N VAL A 241 -13.16 14.00 -13.14
CA VAL A 241 -13.63 13.81 -14.52
C VAL A 241 -15.15 13.76 -14.54
N LYS A 242 -15.78 14.53 -15.44
CA LYS A 242 -17.23 14.46 -15.64
C LYS A 242 -17.56 13.16 -16.36
N ALA A 243 -18.45 12.36 -15.77
CA ALA A 243 -19.04 11.17 -16.39
C ALA A 243 -19.90 11.54 -17.60
#